data_AF-A0A348N2C1-F1
#
_entry.id   AF-A0A348N2C1-F1
#
_cell.length_a   1.000
_cell.length_b   1.000
_cell.length_c   1.000
_cell.angle_alpha   90.00
_cell.angle_beta   90.00
_cell.angle_gamma   90.00
#
_symmetry.space_group_name_H-M   'P 1'
#
loop_
_entity.id
_entity.type
_entity.pdbx_description
1 polymer ?
#
loop_
_entity_poly.entity_id
_entity_poly.type
_entity_poly.pdbx_seq_one_letter_code
_entity_poly.pdbx_strand_id
1 'polypeptide(L)' 'SLAGAMQDIATGRIEAGSTVVCTLTGHGLKDPDTAMKQSTAPLVTVDATLDAVRDVIVGDMA' A
#
# COMPACT_ATOMS: atom_id res chain seq x y z
N SER A 1 -12.41 -10.18 1.05
CA SER A 1 -13.49 -9.23 0.70
C SER A 1 -13.02 -8.29 -0.40
N LEU A 2 -12.01 -7.44 -0.15
CA LEU A 2 -11.53 -6.46 -1.13
C LEU A 2 -11.13 -7.05 -2.49
N ALA A 3 -10.26 -8.06 -2.52
CA ALA A 3 -9.79 -8.67 -3.78
C ALA A 3 -10.93 -9.26 -4.63
N GLY A 4 -11.94 -9.87 -3.98
CA GLY A 4 -13.13 -10.36 -4.67
C GLY A 4 -13.97 -9.22 -5.25
N ALA A 5 -14.17 -8.14 -4.48
CA ALA A 5 -14.86 -6.95 -4.98
C ALA A 5 -14.13 -6.34 -6.20
N MET A 6 -12.79 -6.29 -6.20
CA MET A 6 -12.01 -5.83 -7.35
C MET A 6 -12.25 -6.69 -8.60
N GLN A 7 -12.27 -8.02 -8.44
CA GLN A 7 -12.56 -8.94 -9.55
C GLN A 7 -13.98 -8.78 -10.08
N ASP A 8 -14.96 -8.59 -9.20
CA ASP A 8 -16.36 -8.41 -9.58
C ASP A 8 -16.61 -7.08 -10.28
N ILE A 9 -15.89 -6.02 -9.89
CA ILE A 9 -15.88 -4.74 -10.62
C ILE A 9 -15.24 -4.93 -12.01
N ALA A 10 -14.07 -5.58 -12.09
CA ALA A 10 -13.37 -5.79 -13.36
C ALA A 10 -14.17 -6.65 -14.36
N THR A 11 -15.00 -7.57 -13.87
CA THR A 11 -15.88 -8.43 -14.68
C THR A 11 -17.26 -7.83 -14.94
N GLY A 12 -17.54 -6.63 -14.42
CA GLY A 12 -18.84 -5.95 -14.59
C GLY A 12 -19.99 -6.52 -13.76
N ARG A 13 -19.71 -7.42 -12.80
CA ARG A 13 -20.72 -7.94 -11.87
C ARG A 13 -21.19 -6.89 -10.86
N ILE A 14 -20.34 -5.93 -10.53
CA ILE A 14 -20.68 -4.74 -9.75
C ILE A 14 -20.66 -3.54 -10.69
N GLU A 15 -21.78 -2.81 -10.76
CA GLU A 15 -21.95 -1.66 -11.64
C GLU A 15 -21.11 -0.46 -11.18
N ALA A 16 -20.57 0.29 -12.15
CA ALA A 16 -19.86 1.54 -11.87
C ALA A 16 -20.77 2.54 -11.14
N GLY A 17 -20.22 3.26 -10.15
CA GLY A 17 -20.99 4.18 -9.30
C GLY A 17 -21.65 3.52 -8.08
N SER A 18 -21.57 2.19 -7.94
CA SER A 18 -22.03 1.50 -6.72
C SER A 18 -21.19 1.88 -5.49
N THR A 19 -21.84 1.97 -4.33
CA THR A 19 -21.14 2.07 -3.03
C THR A 19 -21.01 0.68 -2.43
N VAL A 20 -19.79 0.25 -2.14
CA VAL A 20 -19.48 -1.09 -1.61
C VAL A 20 -18.83 -0.97 -0.23
N VAL A 21 -19.33 -1.74 0.74
CA VAL A 21 -18.73 -1.86 2.07
C VAL A 21 -18.02 -3.20 2.17
N CYS A 22 -16.71 -3.17 2.42
CA CYS A 22 -15.90 -4.37 2.60
C CYS A 22 -15.53 -4.55 4.08
N THR A 23 -16.01 -5.62 4.70
CA THR A 23 -15.56 -6.00 6.04
C THR A 23 -14.13 -6.55 5.97
N LEU A 24 -13.24 -5.98 6.78
CA LEU A 24 -11.89 -6.49 7.02
C LEU A 24 -11.88 -7.16 8.39
N THR A 25 -11.84 -8.49 8.40
CA THR A 25 -12.06 -9.30 9.61
C THR A 25 -10.85 -9.37 10.55
N GLY A 26 -9.68 -8.90 10.11
CA GLY A 26 -8.43 -8.96 10.87
C GLY A 26 -7.66 -7.64 10.81
N HIS A 27 -6.92 -7.35 11.88
CA HIS A 27 -5.99 -6.22 11.94
C HIS A 27 -4.68 -6.59 11.22
N GLY A 28 -4.10 -5.67 10.45
CA GLY A 28 -2.87 -5.94 9.68
C GLY A 28 -1.69 -6.40 10.53
N LEU A 29 -1.57 -5.88 11.76
CA LEU A 29 -0.53 -6.30 12.72
C LEU A 29 -0.60 -7.79 13.15
N LYS A 30 -1.66 -8.53 12.80
CA LYS A 30 -1.74 -9.97 13.08
C LYS A 30 -0.80 -10.81 12.22
N ASP A 31 -0.34 -10.28 11.09
CA ASP A 31 0.59 -10.97 10.17
C ASP A 31 1.69 -10.02 9.66
N PRO A 32 2.66 -9.67 10.51
CA PRO A 32 3.76 -8.77 10.14
C PRO A 32 4.69 -9.39 9.09
N ASP A 33 4.85 -10.72 9.07
CA ASP A 33 5.73 -11.41 8.13
C ASP A 33 5.26 -11.22 6.68
N THR A 34 3.95 -11.34 6.44
CA THR A 34 3.38 -11.06 5.11
C THR A 34 3.57 -9.59 4.73
N ALA A 35 3.38 -8.66 5.68
CA ALA A 35 3.59 -7.23 5.41
C ALA A 35 5.05 -6.93 5.01
N MET A 36 6.03 -7.52 5.71
CA MET A 36 7.44 -7.38 5.36
C MET A 36 7.77 -7.96 3.99
N LYS A 37 7.23 -9.14 3.64
CA LYS A 37 7.46 -9.77 2.33
C LYS A 37 6.84 -8.99 1.17
N GLN A 38 5.69 -8.35 1.40
CA GLN A 38 4.98 -7.57 0.38
C GLN A 38 5.49 -6.12 0.28
N SER A 39 6.22 -5.62 1.28
CA SER A 39 6.86 -4.31 1.24
C SER A 39 8.03 -4.34 0.25
N THR A 40 7.79 -3.84 -0.96
CA THR A 40 8.80 -3.69 -2.02
C THR A 40 9.53 -2.35 -1.95
N ALA A 41 9.11 -1.45 -1.06
CA ALA A 41 9.75 -0.15 -0.89
C ALA A 41 11.22 -0.34 -0.47
N PRO A 42 12.19 0.19 -1.23
CA PRO A 42 13.60 0.02 -0.93
C PRO A 42 13.95 0.77 0.37
N LEU A 43 14.76 0.14 1.21
CA LEU A 43 15.41 0.83 2.32
C LEU A 43 16.53 1.71 1.76
N VAL A 44 16.36 3.02 1.88
CA VAL A 44 17.37 4.00 1.48
C VAL A 44 18.21 4.37 2.70
N THR A 45 19.47 3.96 2.71
CA THR A 45 20.45 4.36 3.73
C THR A 45 21.05 5.70 3.33
N VAL A 46 21.08 6.66 4.25
CA VAL A 46 21.62 8.01 4.03
C VAL A 46 22.60 8.39 5.13
N ASP A 47 23.55 9.27 4.81
CA ASP A 47 24.45 9.84 5.81
C ASP A 47 23.67 10.67 6.83
N ALA A 48 24.17 10.71 8.06
CA ALA A 48 23.58 11.47 9.17
C ALA A 48 23.88 12.98 9.07
N THR A 49 23.64 13.57 7.89
CA THR A 49 23.78 15.00 7.61
C THR A 49 22.46 15.56 7.11
N LEU A 50 22.21 16.84 7.43
CA LEU A 50 20.98 17.51 7.02
C LEU A 50 20.79 17.48 5.49
N ASP A 51 21.86 17.74 4.75
CA ASP A 51 21.84 17.82 3.30
C ASP A 51 21.51 16.47 2.67
N ALA A 52 22.15 15.37 3.12
CA ALA A 52 21.88 14.03 2.59
C ALA A 52 20.42 13.58 2.84
N VAL A 53 19.87 13.89 4.02
CA VAL A 53 18.46 13.58 4.34
C VAL A 53 17.50 14.43 3.50
N ARG A 54 17.79 15.73 3.36
CA ARG A 54 16.97 16.66 2.58
C ARG A 54 16.88 16.23 1.12
N ASP A 55 18.01 15.86 0.53
CA ASP A 55 18.08 15.52 -0.90
C ASP A 55 17.28 14.26 -1.22
N VAL A 56 17.29 13.25 -0.34
CA VAL A 56 16.47 12.04 -0.54
C VAL A 56 14.98 12.31 -0.35
N ILE A 57 14.59 13.09 0.66
CA ILE A 57 13.15 13.38 0.90
C ILE A 57 12.56 14.24 -0.23
N VAL A 58 13.29 15.26 -0.69
CA VAL A 58 12.80 16.20 -1.70
C VAL A 58 13.01 15.68 -3.13
N GLY A 59 14.07 14.90 -3.36
CA GLY A 59 14.39 14.32 -4.65
C GLY A 59 13.44 13.19 -5.09
N ASP A 60 12.94 12.38 -4.15
CA ASP A 60 11.99 11.27 -4.44
C ASP A 60 10.55 11.75 -4.73
N MET A 61 10.25 13.04 -4.52
CA MET A 61 8.91 13.61 -4.79
C MET A 61 8.74 14.09 -6.24
N ALA A 62 9.69 13.79 -7.14
CA ALA A 62 9.69 14.16 -8.56
C ALA A 62 9.47 12.95 -9.48
#